data_AF-A0A9N9FJ94-F1
#
_entry.id   AF-A0A9N9FJ94-F1
#
_cell.length_a   1.000
_cell.length_b   1.000
_cell.length_c   1.000
_cell.angle_alpha   90.00
_cell.angle_beta   90.00
_cell.angle_gamma   90.00
#
_symmetry.space_group_name_H-M   'P 1'
#
loop_
_entity.id
_entity.type
_entity.pdbx_description
1 polymer ?
#
loop_
_entity_poly.entity_id
_entity_poly.type
_entity_poly.pdbx_seq_one_letter_code
_entity_poly.pdbx_strand_id
1 'polypeptide(L)'
;MNLYGTGIENLSFLSDTPNFQERKKNIDNSQRIKEPKQQLASVQQEVQDLQSQKQQTINDQQSPLNQLQQLSNITFPNSPAKVEAYQTILMNNLAEEELQKLLNKQTEVLKLEEHIERSRYPNQNAIINFEELEKVFSNVSVAKEWYKNPFPMRKNFQLVKRGEIEPFFDGRQCRKRYKKFWDGVEYDPEVIKFQSTQTSRAGASLMSFSEGLFNGYGPLDTCKSQPIYYWNLPREQDDTLSMFTSCQRWNETVNTNNPSRDEQIYLYGNKTLAPIAKRISKDYHISPPLDPLLVPFMFTNCQYWLTVYNRTDAWCSLLSPKELLLSRYYWDLDFYYRLSYGSPLNLQIGCRYITQLVNGVEGYLYGNSTVIADLKNAHGFSMTMILTTLGLFKNEYPLTGNLTFEQIQNLEYTEYKIIHWSSTIYFEIYKCSGNHVYIRILLDFKPFYIPGCGEYCEWNKFKKILGDKIGCDYEKLCAYP
;
A
#
# COMPACT_ATOMS: atom_id res chain seq x y z
N MET A 1 -15.43 0.22 -11.86
CA MET A 1 -14.40 -0.83 -11.92
C MET A 1 -13.31 -0.45 -10.95
N ASN A 2 -12.88 -1.32 -10.04
CA ASN A 2 -11.79 -1.00 -9.10
C ASN A 2 -10.65 -2.00 -9.26
N LEU A 3 -9.40 -1.52 -9.26
CA LEU A 3 -8.21 -2.37 -9.21
C LEU A 3 -7.50 -2.18 -7.87
N TYR A 4 -7.34 -3.25 -7.10
CA TYR A 4 -6.64 -3.29 -5.82
C TYR A 4 -5.24 -3.89 -5.99
N GLY A 5 -4.19 -3.22 -5.52
CA GLY A 5 -2.81 -3.69 -5.62
C GLY A 5 -2.30 -4.38 -4.36
N THR A 6 -1.71 -5.58 -4.50
CA THR A 6 -1.07 -6.36 -3.40
C THR A 6 0.46 -6.17 -3.29
N GLY A 7 0.98 -5.04 -3.77
CA GLY A 7 2.42 -4.78 -3.80
C GLY A 7 3.18 -5.56 -4.88
N ILE A 8 4.50 -5.36 -4.89
CA ILE A 8 5.44 -5.58 -6.02
C ILE A 8 6.00 -7.01 -6.10
N GLU A 9 6.17 -7.59 -7.29
CA GLU A 9 6.93 -8.84 -7.52
C GLU A 9 8.39 -8.57 -7.95
N ASN A 10 9.40 -9.18 -7.32
CA ASN A 10 10.66 -9.42 -8.02
C ASN A 10 10.58 -10.86 -8.55
N LEU A 11 10.56 -10.99 -9.87
CA LEU A 11 10.53 -12.28 -10.57
C LEU A 11 11.92 -12.92 -10.47
N SER A 12 12.04 -13.97 -9.67
CA SER A 12 13.14 -14.94 -9.74
C SER A 12 12.51 -16.32 -9.61
N PHE A 13 12.44 -17.07 -10.71
CA PHE A 13 12.05 -18.48 -10.69
C PHE A 13 13.31 -19.35 -10.58
N LEU A 14 13.24 -20.46 -9.83
CA LEU A 14 13.84 -21.76 -10.15
C LEU A 14 13.35 -22.87 -9.19
N SER A 15 12.69 -23.87 -9.79
CA SER A 15 12.54 -25.31 -9.51
C SER A 15 12.92 -25.95 -8.15
N ASP A 16 11.92 -26.64 -7.58
CA ASP A 16 11.92 -27.96 -6.91
C ASP A 16 12.97 -28.35 -5.84
N THR A 17 12.46 -28.63 -4.63
CA THR A 17 13.08 -29.54 -3.64
C THR A 17 12.02 -30.43 -2.98
N PRO A 18 12.25 -31.76 -2.87
CA PRO A 18 11.53 -32.59 -1.92
C PRO A 18 12.46 -33.08 -0.80
N ASN A 19 12.16 -32.68 0.45
CA ASN A 19 11.96 -33.57 1.61
C ASN A 19 12.14 -32.83 2.94
N PHE A 20 11.01 -32.53 3.59
CA PHE A 20 10.94 -31.99 4.95
C PHE A 20 10.20 -33.01 5.83
N GLN A 21 10.83 -34.15 6.12
CA GLN A 21 10.25 -35.22 6.96
C GLN A 21 11.12 -35.63 8.14
N GLU A 22 12.32 -35.06 8.34
CA GLU A 22 13.14 -35.41 9.51
C GLU A 22 13.60 -34.17 10.27
N ARG A 23 12.82 -33.81 11.30
CA ARG A 23 13.31 -33.35 12.62
C ARG A 23 12.13 -32.90 13.49
N LYS A 24 11.41 -33.87 14.04
CA LYS A 24 10.70 -33.72 15.30
C LYS A 24 11.32 -34.71 16.28
N LYS A 25 12.09 -34.20 17.25
CA LYS A 25 12.20 -34.82 18.58
C LYS A 25 12.85 -33.87 19.58
N ASN A 26 12.08 -33.66 20.65
CA ASN A 26 12.45 -33.27 22.01
C ASN A 26 13.03 -31.87 22.23
N ILE A 27 12.36 -31.08 23.09
CA ILE A 27 12.83 -30.84 24.46
C ILE A 27 11.64 -30.30 25.28
N ASP A 28 11.52 -30.88 26.46
CA ASP A 28 10.47 -30.68 27.47
C ASP A 28 10.71 -29.43 28.31
N ASN A 29 9.62 -28.89 28.82
CA ASN A 29 9.48 -27.72 29.67
C ASN A 29 9.87 -28.05 31.11
N SER A 30 10.70 -27.20 31.73
CA SER A 30 10.41 -26.59 33.04
C SER A 30 11.63 -25.83 33.54
N GLN A 31 11.66 -24.51 33.34
CA GLN A 31 12.39 -23.57 34.22
C GLN A 31 12.19 -22.07 33.93
N ARG A 32 11.42 -21.65 32.91
CA ARG A 32 11.18 -20.22 32.64
C ARG A 32 9.77 -19.74 33.02
N ILE A 33 9.48 -19.66 34.31
CA ILE A 33 8.32 -18.89 34.81
C ILE A 33 8.71 -18.18 36.12
N LYS A 34 9.62 -17.21 36.06
CA LYS A 34 9.85 -16.26 37.17
C LYS A 34 10.00 -14.80 36.73
N GLU A 35 10.44 -14.51 35.51
CA GLU A 35 10.57 -13.13 34.99
C GLU A 35 9.25 -12.45 34.51
N PRO A 36 8.25 -13.14 33.93
CA PRO A 36 7.04 -12.47 33.41
C PRO A 36 6.11 -11.88 34.47
N LYS A 37 6.21 -12.32 35.74
CA LYS A 37 5.36 -11.84 36.83
C LYS A 37 5.78 -10.48 37.38
N GLN A 38 7.07 -10.15 37.33
CA GLN A 38 7.57 -8.83 37.77
C GLN A 38 7.27 -7.74 36.73
N GLN A 39 7.32 -8.07 35.44
CA GLN A 39 6.91 -7.14 34.37
C GLN A 39 5.40 -6.85 34.41
N LEU A 40 4.56 -7.86 34.69
CA LEU A 40 3.11 -7.65 34.81
C LEU A 40 2.75 -6.75 36.01
N ALA A 41 3.44 -6.89 37.14
CA ALA A 41 3.24 -6.04 38.31
C ALA A 41 3.66 -4.58 38.06
N SER A 42 4.76 -4.37 37.32
CA SER A 42 5.21 -3.03 36.91
C SER A 42 4.19 -2.32 36.03
N VAL A 43 3.63 -3.03 35.04
CA VAL A 43 2.63 -2.46 34.13
C VAL A 43 1.31 -2.18 34.85
N GLN A 44 0.91 -3.03 35.81
CA GLN A 44 -0.28 -2.78 36.62
C GLN A 44 -0.14 -1.55 37.52
N GLN A 45 1.05 -1.30 38.06
CA GLN A 45 1.33 -0.10 38.84
C GLN A 45 1.27 1.17 37.98
N GLU A 46 1.88 1.16 36.78
CA GLU A 46 1.81 2.30 35.83
C GLU A 46 0.36 2.65 35.45
N VAL A 47 -0.50 1.64 35.27
CA VAL A 47 -1.92 1.87 34.97
C VAL A 47 -2.65 2.51 36.15
N GLN A 48 -2.36 2.10 37.38
CA GLN A 48 -2.95 2.70 38.58
C GLN A 48 -2.46 4.13 38.81
N ASP A 49 -1.20 4.42 38.52
CA ASP A 49 -0.62 5.76 38.64
C ASP A 49 -1.24 6.71 37.60
N LEU A 50 -1.44 6.25 36.35
CA LEU A 50 -2.13 7.01 35.30
C LEU A 50 -3.61 7.27 35.62
N GLN A 51 -4.30 6.29 36.23
CA GLN A 51 -5.68 6.48 36.68
C GLN A 51 -5.77 7.48 37.84
N SER A 52 -4.81 7.44 38.76
CA SER A 52 -4.74 8.39 39.88
C SER A 52 -4.43 9.80 39.39
N GLN A 53 -3.50 9.96 38.44
CA GLN A 53 -3.22 11.24 37.78
C GLN A 53 -4.45 11.80 37.05
N LYS A 54 -5.19 10.95 36.32
CA LYS A 54 -6.44 11.36 35.67
C LYS A 54 -7.47 11.86 36.69
N GLN A 55 -7.64 11.15 37.80
CA GLN A 55 -8.59 11.54 38.85
C GLN A 55 -8.15 12.82 39.56
N GLN A 56 -6.84 13.02 39.75
CA GLN A 56 -6.30 14.24 40.32
C GLN A 56 -6.49 15.44 39.39
N THR A 57 -6.26 15.28 38.08
CA THR A 57 -6.57 16.33 37.08
C THR A 57 -8.07 16.68 37.07
N ILE A 58 -8.96 15.69 37.23
CA ILE A 58 -10.42 15.93 37.35
C ILE A 58 -10.76 16.71 38.62
N ASN A 59 -10.13 16.36 39.75
CA ASN A 59 -10.34 17.04 41.03
C ASN A 59 -9.74 18.47 41.03
N ASP A 60 -8.59 18.67 40.39
CA ASP A 60 -7.94 19.98 40.24
C ASP A 60 -8.75 20.92 39.33
N GLN A 61 -9.47 20.36 38.34
CA GLN A 61 -10.40 21.11 37.48
C GLN A 61 -11.77 21.38 38.11
N GLN A 62 -12.13 20.72 39.22
CA GLN A 62 -13.37 20.99 39.97
C GLN A 62 -13.32 22.32 40.75
N SER A 63 -12.13 22.78 41.18
CA SER A 63 -11.97 24.04 41.90
C SER A 63 -12.27 25.29 41.03
N PRO A 64 -11.73 25.41 39.79
CA PRO A 64 -12.12 26.44 38.84
C PRO A 64 -13.61 26.38 38.45
N LEU A 65 -14.18 25.18 38.30
CA LEU A 65 -15.59 24.99 37.95
C LEU A 65 -16.52 25.53 39.04
N ASN A 66 -16.21 25.27 40.30
CA ASN A 66 -16.97 25.75 41.46
C ASN A 66 -16.86 27.29 41.62
N GLN A 67 -15.69 27.87 41.34
CA GLN A 67 -15.52 29.33 41.34
C GLN A 67 -16.29 30.00 40.18
N LEU A 68 -16.31 29.38 38.99
CA LEU A 68 -17.10 29.84 37.85
C LEU A 68 -18.61 29.72 38.08
N GLN A 69 -19.06 28.70 38.82
CA GLN A 69 -20.46 28.53 39.23
C GLN A 69 -20.90 29.59 40.26
N GLN A 70 -20.02 29.94 41.21
CA GLN A 70 -20.29 31.04 42.14
C GLN A 70 -20.33 32.40 41.43
N LEU A 71 -19.38 32.67 40.52
CA LEU A 71 -19.35 33.89 39.71
C LEU A 71 -20.56 33.99 38.75
N SER A 72 -21.00 32.89 38.13
CA SER A 72 -22.16 32.90 37.22
C SER A 72 -23.48 33.13 37.96
N ASN A 73 -23.64 32.57 39.17
CA ASN A 73 -24.81 32.81 40.03
C ASN A 73 -24.90 34.25 40.53
N ILE A 74 -23.75 34.92 40.72
CA ILE A 74 -23.71 36.35 41.08
C ILE A 74 -24.03 37.24 39.87
N THR A 75 -23.56 36.86 38.67
CA THR A 75 -23.63 37.72 37.47
C THR A 75 -24.94 37.55 36.68
N PHE A 76 -25.56 36.37 36.70
CA PHE A 76 -26.80 36.07 35.94
C PHE A 76 -27.84 35.29 36.78
N PRO A 77 -28.38 35.87 37.86
CA PRO A 77 -29.20 35.14 38.84
C PRO A 77 -30.52 34.56 38.30
N ASN A 78 -30.99 34.98 37.11
CA ASN A 78 -32.30 34.61 36.56
C ASN A 78 -32.28 34.01 35.14
N SER A 79 -31.15 33.47 34.65
CA SER A 79 -31.12 32.86 33.30
C SER A 79 -30.24 31.60 33.19
N PRO A 80 -30.68 30.47 33.79
CA PRO A 80 -29.92 29.21 33.78
C PRO A 80 -29.60 28.69 32.36
N ALA A 81 -30.46 28.94 31.38
CA ALA A 81 -30.28 28.51 29.99
C ALA A 81 -29.06 29.15 29.29
N LYS A 82 -28.64 30.36 29.68
CA LYS A 82 -27.44 31.01 29.10
C LYS A 82 -26.15 30.45 29.70
N VAL A 83 -26.18 30.01 30.96
CA VAL A 83 -25.05 29.38 31.65
C VAL A 83 -24.75 28.02 31.03
N GLU A 84 -25.78 27.21 30.80
CA GLU A 84 -25.67 25.91 30.15
C GLU A 84 -25.18 26.04 28.70
N ALA A 85 -25.63 27.06 27.96
CA ALA A 85 -25.12 27.36 26.63
C ALA A 85 -23.64 27.79 26.64
N TYR A 86 -23.21 28.61 27.61
CA TYR A 86 -21.81 29.04 27.72
C TYR A 86 -20.87 27.91 28.17
N GLN A 87 -21.32 27.08 29.11
CA GLN A 87 -20.62 25.85 29.52
C GLN A 87 -20.55 24.86 28.36
N THR A 88 -21.62 24.72 27.58
CA THR A 88 -21.63 23.89 26.36
C THR A 88 -20.66 24.45 25.31
N ILE A 89 -20.60 25.77 25.09
CA ILE A 89 -19.65 26.39 24.16
C ILE A 89 -18.20 26.21 24.66
N LEU A 90 -17.93 26.39 25.95
CA LEU A 90 -16.59 26.24 26.51
C LEU A 90 -16.13 24.77 26.48
N MET A 91 -17.01 23.84 26.83
CA MET A 91 -16.75 22.40 26.75
C MET A 91 -16.62 21.93 25.30
N ASN A 92 -17.41 22.47 24.37
CA ASN A 92 -17.27 22.19 22.95
C ASN A 92 -15.95 22.75 22.42
N ASN A 93 -15.55 23.98 22.77
CA ASN A 93 -14.28 24.57 22.34
C ASN A 93 -13.08 23.81 22.91
N LEU A 94 -13.13 23.40 24.19
CA LEU A 94 -12.08 22.58 24.82
C LEU A 94 -12.02 21.17 24.22
N ALA A 95 -13.17 20.55 23.97
CA ALA A 95 -13.26 19.28 23.27
C ALA A 95 -12.84 19.39 21.81
N GLU A 96 -13.05 20.53 21.15
CA GLU A 96 -12.63 20.81 19.77
C GLU A 96 -11.13 21.08 19.72
N GLU A 97 -10.53 21.71 20.73
CA GLU A 97 -9.07 21.87 20.87
C GLU A 97 -8.37 20.55 21.17
N GLU A 98 -8.94 19.71 22.04
CA GLU A 98 -8.44 18.36 22.30
C GLU A 98 -8.69 17.42 21.11
N LEU A 99 -9.84 17.53 20.44
CA LEU A 99 -10.14 16.81 19.20
C LEU A 99 -9.24 17.28 18.07
N GLN A 100 -8.89 18.56 17.97
CA GLN A 100 -7.95 19.07 16.97
C GLN A 100 -6.52 18.66 17.32
N LYS A 101 -6.14 18.57 18.61
CA LYS A 101 -4.86 17.95 19.02
C LYS A 101 -4.84 16.45 18.72
N LEU A 102 -5.94 15.74 18.93
CA LEU A 102 -6.12 14.33 18.57
C LEU A 102 -6.15 14.15 17.07
N LEU A 103 -6.77 15.05 16.30
CA LEU A 103 -6.85 15.04 14.84
C LEU A 103 -5.51 15.43 14.23
N ASN A 104 -4.77 16.35 14.83
CA ASN A 104 -3.41 16.72 14.45
C ASN A 104 -2.42 15.61 14.80
N LYS A 105 -2.53 14.98 15.98
CA LYS A 105 -1.76 13.77 16.33
C LYS A 105 -2.17 12.58 15.49
N GLN A 106 -3.45 12.41 15.18
CA GLN A 106 -3.95 11.40 14.26
C GLN A 106 -3.52 11.73 12.84
N THR A 107 -3.36 13.00 12.46
CA THR A 107 -2.80 13.43 11.17
C THR A 107 -1.28 13.29 11.14
N GLU A 108 -0.56 13.44 12.25
CA GLU A 108 0.88 13.16 12.37
C GLU A 108 1.15 11.66 12.39
N VAL A 109 0.33 10.89 13.11
CA VAL A 109 0.30 9.42 13.09
C VAL A 109 -0.14 8.95 11.71
N LEU A 110 -1.15 9.53 11.07
CA LEU A 110 -1.56 9.25 9.69
C LEU A 110 -0.55 9.74 8.66
N LYS A 111 0.31 10.74 8.94
CA LYS A 111 1.43 11.14 8.07
C LYS A 111 2.62 10.20 8.22
N LEU A 112 2.83 9.66 9.43
CA LEU A 112 3.79 8.59 9.72
C LEU A 112 3.28 7.22 9.26
N GLU A 113 1.97 7.01 9.19
CA GLU A 113 1.27 5.80 8.74
C GLU A 113 0.85 5.85 7.26
N GLU A 114 0.73 7.04 6.63
CA GLU A 114 0.48 7.21 5.17
C GLU A 114 1.62 6.57 4.36
N HIS A 115 2.77 6.34 4.99
CA HIS A 115 3.95 5.71 4.38
C HIS A 115 4.10 4.23 4.77
N ILE A 116 3.15 3.63 5.51
CA ILE A 116 3.22 2.24 5.92
C ILE A 116 2.25 1.40 5.08
N GLU A 117 2.87 0.88 4.04
CA GLU A 117 2.42 0.04 2.96
C GLU A 117 1.67 -1.27 3.44
N ARG A 118 0.59 -1.69 2.73
CA ARG A 118 -0.09 -3.02 2.80
C ARG A 118 0.77 -4.28 2.73
N SER A 119 0.75 -5.02 3.81
CA SER A 119 1.93 -5.74 4.23
C SER A 119 1.96 -7.22 3.79
N ARG A 120 3.00 -7.63 3.07
CA ARG A 120 3.30 -9.04 2.78
C ARG A 120 4.68 -9.43 3.28
N TYR A 121 4.97 -10.72 3.32
CA TYR A 121 6.33 -11.21 3.47
C TYR A 121 7.17 -10.86 2.22
N PRO A 122 8.50 -10.71 2.36
CA PRO A 122 9.39 -10.42 1.25
C PRO A 122 9.32 -11.46 0.13
N ASN A 123 9.71 -11.05 -1.07
CA ASN A 123 9.85 -11.96 -2.21
C ASN A 123 11.18 -12.74 -2.14
N GLN A 124 11.31 -13.78 -2.96
CA GLN A 124 12.50 -14.63 -2.98
C GLN A 124 13.80 -13.83 -3.17
N ASN A 125 13.85 -12.89 -4.12
CA ASN A 125 15.02 -12.05 -4.36
C ASN A 125 15.42 -11.25 -3.10
N ALA A 126 14.45 -10.65 -2.40
CA ALA A 126 14.70 -9.94 -1.15
C ALA A 126 15.18 -10.89 -0.04
N ILE A 127 14.57 -12.06 0.12
CA ILE A 127 14.96 -13.05 1.15
C ILE A 127 16.41 -13.51 0.94
N ILE A 128 16.81 -13.82 -0.30
CA ILE A 128 18.19 -14.20 -0.63
C ILE A 128 19.17 -13.09 -0.25
N ASN A 129 18.87 -11.83 -0.61
CA ASN A 129 19.74 -10.70 -0.26
C ASN A 129 19.73 -10.39 1.25
N PHE A 130 18.66 -10.73 1.98
CA PHE A 130 18.63 -10.64 3.44
C PHE A 130 19.52 -11.71 4.09
N GLU A 131 19.60 -12.90 3.50
CA GLU A 131 20.53 -13.96 3.94
C GLU A 131 21.99 -13.57 3.66
N GLU A 132 22.28 -12.87 2.57
CA GLU A 132 23.61 -12.28 2.33
C GLU A 132 23.94 -11.18 3.35
N LEU A 133 22.99 -10.29 3.63
CA LEU A 133 23.15 -9.28 4.68
C LEU A 133 23.35 -9.92 6.07
N GLU A 134 22.68 -11.02 6.39
CA GLU A 134 22.91 -11.78 7.62
C GLU A 134 24.36 -12.26 7.73
N LYS A 135 24.95 -12.79 6.65
CA LYS A 135 26.36 -13.22 6.64
C LYS A 135 27.29 -12.04 6.89
N VAL A 136 27.06 -10.93 6.19
CA VAL A 136 27.88 -9.71 6.30
C VAL A 136 27.83 -9.12 7.71
N PHE A 137 26.65 -9.07 8.33
CA PHE A 137 26.45 -8.44 9.64
C PHE A 137 26.60 -9.38 10.83
N SER A 138 26.94 -10.66 10.61
CA SER A 138 27.07 -11.68 11.67
C SER A 138 28.04 -11.31 12.79
N ASN A 139 29.10 -10.56 12.47
CA ASN A 139 30.12 -10.10 13.44
C ASN A 139 30.02 -8.60 13.77
N VAL A 140 29.00 -7.91 13.26
CA VAL A 140 28.82 -6.46 13.48
C VAL A 140 28.16 -6.22 14.83
N SER A 141 28.88 -5.56 15.75
CA SER A 141 28.47 -5.42 17.15
C SER A 141 27.09 -4.79 17.35
N VAL A 142 26.74 -3.76 16.58
CA VAL A 142 25.43 -3.08 16.69
C VAL A 142 24.27 -3.96 16.24
N ALA A 143 24.52 -4.97 15.41
CA ALA A 143 23.49 -5.82 14.80
C ALA A 143 23.29 -7.16 15.51
N LYS A 144 24.06 -7.46 16.57
CA LYS A 144 24.10 -8.78 17.24
C LYS A 144 22.73 -9.37 17.60
N GLU A 145 21.76 -8.53 17.93
CA GLU A 145 20.42 -8.96 18.37
C GLU A 145 19.43 -9.17 17.22
N TRP A 146 19.72 -8.66 16.01
CA TRP A 146 18.73 -8.55 14.94
C TRP A 146 19.26 -8.83 13.52
N TYR A 147 20.56 -9.11 13.35
CA TYR A 147 21.16 -9.35 12.03
C TYR A 147 20.59 -10.57 11.29
N LYS A 148 20.01 -11.54 12.01
CA LYS A 148 19.44 -12.77 11.43
C LYS A 148 18.19 -12.45 10.64
N ASN A 149 18.09 -13.03 9.44
CA ASN A 149 16.91 -12.90 8.60
C ASN A 149 15.71 -13.63 9.24
N PRO A 150 14.66 -12.91 9.67
CA PRO A 150 13.50 -13.55 10.30
C PRO A 150 12.45 -13.99 9.28
N PHE A 151 12.68 -13.81 7.98
CA PHE A 151 11.71 -14.04 6.92
C PHE A 151 12.00 -15.37 6.19
N PRO A 152 11.20 -16.42 6.43
CA PRO A 152 11.46 -17.73 5.84
C PRO A 152 10.99 -17.81 4.38
N MET A 153 11.79 -18.46 3.53
CA MET A 153 11.48 -18.63 2.10
C MET A 153 10.10 -19.22 1.81
N ARG A 154 9.62 -20.16 2.65
CA ARG A 154 8.29 -20.78 2.52
C ARG A 154 7.11 -19.81 2.62
N LYS A 155 7.33 -18.62 3.18
CA LYS A 155 6.31 -17.57 3.33
C LYS A 155 6.44 -16.48 2.26
N ASN A 156 7.34 -16.63 1.27
CA ASN A 156 7.54 -15.61 0.25
C ASN A 156 6.19 -15.15 -0.34
N PHE A 157 6.04 -13.83 -0.52
CA PHE A 157 4.82 -13.17 -1.00
C PHE A 157 3.53 -13.32 -0.16
N GLN A 158 3.48 -14.18 0.86
CA GLN A 158 2.25 -14.35 1.64
C GLN A 158 1.88 -13.06 2.36
N LEU A 159 0.59 -12.78 2.52
CA LEU A 159 0.15 -11.65 3.34
C LEU A 159 0.66 -11.85 4.78
N VAL A 160 1.07 -10.75 5.42
CA VAL A 160 1.14 -10.73 6.88
C VAL A 160 -0.22 -10.27 7.41
N LYS A 161 -0.45 -10.44 8.72
CA LYS A 161 -1.73 -10.09 9.36
C LYS A 161 -2.24 -8.69 8.98
N ARG A 162 -1.35 -7.71 8.90
CA ARG A 162 -1.70 -6.33 8.48
C ARG A 162 -2.27 -6.30 7.04
N GLY A 163 -1.63 -7.00 6.10
CA GLY A 163 -2.09 -7.10 4.71
C GLY A 163 -3.38 -7.88 4.50
N GLU A 164 -3.85 -8.64 5.50
CA GLU A 164 -5.19 -9.23 5.53
C GLU A 164 -6.24 -8.22 6.02
N ILE A 165 -5.86 -7.36 6.97
CA ILE A 165 -6.75 -6.40 7.63
C ILE A 165 -7.02 -5.17 6.75
N GLU A 166 -6.01 -4.66 6.05
CA GLU A 166 -6.15 -3.41 5.30
C GLU A 166 -7.21 -3.51 4.18
N PRO A 167 -7.21 -4.52 3.28
CA PRO A 167 -8.25 -4.64 2.27
C PRO A 167 -9.66 -4.68 2.86
N PHE A 168 -9.85 -5.30 4.03
CA PHE A 168 -11.14 -5.29 4.73
C PHE A 168 -11.59 -3.87 5.08
N PHE A 169 -10.71 -3.04 5.61
CA PHE A 169 -11.04 -1.64 5.88
C PHE A 169 -11.25 -0.85 4.59
N ASP A 170 -10.51 -1.13 3.52
CA ASP A 170 -10.73 -0.51 2.21
C ASP A 170 -12.12 -0.86 1.65
N GLY A 171 -12.60 -2.09 1.87
CA GLY A 171 -13.96 -2.52 1.57
C GLY A 171 -15.00 -1.69 2.32
N ARG A 172 -14.79 -1.50 3.63
CA ARG A 172 -15.67 -0.67 4.46
C ARG A 172 -15.66 0.79 4.02
N GLN A 173 -14.49 1.34 3.69
CA GLN A 173 -14.37 2.72 3.21
C GLN A 173 -15.03 2.89 1.84
N CYS A 174 -14.88 1.93 0.94
CA CYS A 174 -15.59 1.90 -0.34
C CYS A 174 -17.11 1.99 -0.12
N ARG A 175 -17.67 1.15 0.77
CA ARG A 175 -19.10 1.19 1.08
C ARG A 175 -19.53 2.54 1.65
N LYS A 176 -18.76 3.07 2.60
CA LYS A 176 -19.05 4.35 3.27
C LYS A 176 -19.01 5.51 2.28
N ARG A 177 -17.99 5.58 1.43
CA ARG A 177 -17.83 6.64 0.42
C ARG A 177 -18.96 6.61 -0.61
N TYR A 178 -19.27 5.42 -1.12
CA TYR A 178 -20.27 5.22 -2.16
C TYR A 178 -21.61 4.77 -1.58
N LYS A 179 -22.00 5.27 -0.41
CA LYS A 179 -23.22 4.87 0.29
C LYS A 179 -24.45 4.94 -0.63
N LYS A 180 -24.62 6.05 -1.35
CA LYS A 180 -25.74 6.24 -2.29
C LYS A 180 -25.78 5.18 -3.40
N PHE A 181 -24.64 4.66 -3.81
CA PHE A 181 -24.55 3.62 -4.83
C PHE A 181 -24.80 2.22 -4.24
N TRP A 182 -24.30 1.95 -3.03
CA TRP A 182 -24.42 0.62 -2.39
C TRP A 182 -25.70 0.42 -1.57
N ASP A 183 -26.42 1.48 -1.22
CA ASP A 183 -27.68 1.39 -0.47
C ASP A 183 -28.71 0.57 -1.25
N GLY A 184 -29.22 -0.50 -0.62
CA GLY A 184 -30.19 -1.41 -1.22
C GLY A 184 -29.61 -2.37 -2.27
N VAL A 185 -28.29 -2.34 -2.51
CA VAL A 185 -27.62 -3.30 -3.39
C VAL A 185 -27.26 -4.55 -2.60
N GLU A 186 -27.90 -5.66 -2.95
CA GLU A 186 -27.56 -7.01 -2.50
C GLU A 186 -26.51 -7.64 -3.42
N TYR A 187 -25.75 -8.62 -2.91
CA TYR A 187 -24.78 -9.31 -3.73
C TYR A 187 -25.47 -10.27 -4.71
N ASP A 188 -25.21 -10.07 -5.99
CA ASP A 188 -25.55 -10.98 -7.08
C ASP A 188 -24.30 -11.14 -7.97
N PRO A 189 -23.81 -12.38 -8.20
CA PRO A 189 -22.63 -12.62 -9.02
C PRO A 189 -22.76 -12.18 -10.48
N GLU A 190 -23.97 -11.92 -10.98
CA GLU A 190 -24.21 -11.36 -12.33
C GLU A 190 -24.23 -9.83 -12.36
N VAL A 191 -24.40 -9.18 -11.22
CA VAL A 191 -24.46 -7.71 -11.09
C VAL A 191 -23.16 -7.13 -10.53
N ILE A 192 -22.47 -7.88 -9.67
CA ILE A 192 -21.22 -7.50 -9.00
C ILE A 192 -20.17 -8.57 -9.27
N LYS A 193 -19.22 -8.24 -10.15
CA LYS A 193 -18.16 -9.17 -10.57
C LYS A 193 -16.93 -9.00 -9.69
N PHE A 194 -16.32 -10.12 -9.33
CA PHE A 194 -15.04 -10.17 -8.62
C PHE A 194 -14.02 -10.98 -9.43
N GLN A 195 -12.82 -10.42 -9.61
CA GLN A 195 -11.71 -11.09 -10.30
C GLN A 195 -10.40 -10.86 -9.55
N SER A 196 -9.55 -11.88 -9.45
CA SER A 196 -8.18 -11.69 -8.99
C SER A 196 -7.15 -12.23 -9.96
N THR A 197 -5.89 -11.80 -9.84
CA THR A 197 -4.78 -12.59 -10.40
C THR A 197 -4.70 -13.93 -9.66
N GLN A 198 -4.14 -14.95 -10.31
CA GLN A 198 -3.97 -16.28 -9.71
C GLN A 198 -2.76 -16.31 -8.76
N THR A 199 -2.87 -15.59 -7.64
CA THR A 199 -1.91 -15.64 -6.53
C THR A 199 -2.64 -15.71 -5.20
N SER A 200 -2.06 -16.39 -4.20
CA SER A 200 -2.67 -16.55 -2.88
C SER A 200 -2.97 -15.21 -2.21
N ARG A 201 -2.00 -14.28 -2.24
CA ARG A 201 -2.17 -12.93 -1.70
C ARG A 201 -3.25 -12.14 -2.42
N ALA A 202 -3.38 -12.29 -3.75
CA ALA A 202 -4.39 -11.54 -4.48
C ALA A 202 -5.81 -12.05 -4.20
N GLY A 203 -5.99 -13.37 -4.13
CA GLY A 203 -7.27 -13.95 -3.72
C GLY A 203 -7.64 -13.56 -2.30
N ALA A 204 -6.71 -13.69 -1.35
CA ALA A 204 -6.95 -13.37 0.06
C ALA A 204 -7.27 -11.88 0.30
N SER A 205 -6.58 -10.96 -0.39
CA SER A 205 -6.89 -9.53 -0.31
C SER A 205 -8.26 -9.20 -0.90
N LEU A 206 -8.63 -9.81 -2.03
CA LEU A 206 -9.96 -9.63 -2.64
C LEU A 206 -11.07 -10.12 -1.71
N MET A 207 -10.91 -11.31 -1.12
CA MET A 207 -11.85 -11.84 -0.14
C MET A 207 -11.97 -10.95 1.10
N SER A 208 -10.84 -10.45 1.61
CA SER A 208 -10.85 -9.53 2.75
C SER A 208 -11.58 -8.22 2.40
N PHE A 209 -11.34 -7.68 1.20
CA PHE A 209 -12.06 -6.52 0.69
C PHE A 209 -13.57 -6.77 0.54
N SER A 210 -13.98 -7.91 -0.01
CA SER A 210 -15.40 -8.24 -0.16
C SER A 210 -16.10 -8.40 1.18
N GLU A 211 -15.44 -9.03 2.16
CA GLU A 211 -15.97 -9.12 3.53
C GLU A 211 -16.16 -7.72 4.13
N GLY A 212 -15.22 -6.80 3.91
CA GLY A 212 -15.35 -5.42 4.33
C GLY A 212 -16.50 -4.67 3.64
N LEU A 213 -16.65 -4.88 2.33
CA LEU A 213 -17.68 -4.26 1.51
C LEU A 213 -19.09 -4.74 1.86
N PHE A 214 -19.27 -6.00 2.25
CA PHE A 214 -20.58 -6.57 2.56
C PHE A 214 -20.79 -6.89 4.04
N ASN A 215 -19.87 -6.46 4.90
CA ASN A 215 -19.98 -6.67 6.35
C ASN A 215 -21.31 -6.11 6.88
N GLY A 216 -22.15 -6.97 7.45
CA GLY A 216 -23.47 -6.56 7.97
C GLY A 216 -24.63 -6.77 6.99
N TYR A 217 -24.37 -7.19 5.75
CA TYR A 217 -25.36 -7.23 4.66
C TYR A 217 -25.61 -8.62 4.09
N GLY A 218 -24.82 -9.63 4.50
CA GLY A 218 -24.96 -10.98 3.99
C GLY A 218 -25.88 -11.89 4.79
N PRO A 219 -26.21 -13.08 4.26
CA PRO A 219 -27.17 -13.99 4.86
C PRO A 219 -26.61 -14.80 6.04
N LEU A 220 -25.28 -14.86 6.21
CA LEU A 220 -24.64 -15.81 7.12
C LEU A 220 -24.36 -15.24 8.51
N ASP A 221 -24.71 -16.04 9.53
CA ASP A 221 -24.39 -15.85 10.95
C ASP A 221 -24.85 -14.49 11.54
N THR A 222 -24.52 -14.25 12.82
CA THR A 222 -24.81 -12.99 13.52
C THR A 222 -24.06 -11.80 12.95
N CYS A 223 -22.89 -12.05 12.35
CA CYS A 223 -22.06 -11.02 11.72
C CYS A 223 -22.52 -10.65 10.30
N LYS A 224 -23.53 -11.34 9.75
CA LYS A 224 -24.09 -11.09 8.41
C LYS A 224 -23.01 -11.04 7.33
N SER A 225 -22.17 -12.08 7.29
CA SER A 225 -21.13 -12.24 6.26
C SER A 225 -21.75 -12.66 4.93
N GLN A 226 -21.14 -12.20 3.83
CA GLN A 226 -21.60 -12.41 2.47
C GLN A 226 -20.58 -13.25 1.70
N PRO A 227 -20.87 -14.53 1.44
CA PRO A 227 -20.10 -15.31 0.48
C PRO A 227 -20.15 -14.64 -0.88
N ILE A 228 -19.01 -14.56 -1.54
CA ILE A 228 -18.92 -14.07 -2.92
C ILE A 228 -18.29 -15.14 -3.81
N TYR A 229 -18.66 -15.10 -5.08
CA TYR A 229 -17.96 -15.79 -6.15
C TYR A 229 -16.93 -14.84 -6.76
N TYR A 230 -15.68 -15.31 -6.89
CA TYR A 230 -14.65 -14.67 -7.69
C TYR A 230 -13.98 -15.70 -8.58
N TRP A 231 -13.36 -15.22 -9.66
CA TRP A 231 -12.63 -16.06 -10.60
C TRP A 231 -11.24 -15.48 -10.89
N ASN A 232 -10.38 -16.30 -11.48
CA ASN A 232 -9.06 -15.90 -11.93
C ASN A 232 -8.71 -16.62 -13.24
N LEU A 233 -7.69 -16.11 -13.92
CA LEU A 233 -7.05 -16.75 -15.06
C LEU A 233 -5.64 -17.19 -14.65
N PRO A 234 -5.09 -18.24 -15.27
CA PRO A 234 -3.67 -18.53 -15.17
C PRO A 234 -2.86 -17.27 -15.51
N ARG A 235 -1.84 -16.95 -14.70
CA ARG A 235 -1.05 -15.71 -14.85
C ARG A 235 -0.48 -15.51 -16.26
N GLU A 236 -0.18 -16.62 -16.93
CA GLU A 236 0.49 -16.62 -18.23
C GLU A 236 -0.52 -16.40 -19.38
N GLN A 237 -1.82 -16.44 -19.07
CA GLN A 237 -2.94 -16.21 -19.96
C GLN A 237 -3.73 -14.95 -19.59
N ASP A 238 -3.37 -14.28 -18.48
CA ASP A 238 -4.10 -13.15 -17.94
C ASP A 238 -3.55 -11.83 -18.48
N ASP A 239 -3.98 -11.49 -19.70
CA ASP A 239 -3.62 -10.25 -20.39
C ASP A 239 -4.28 -8.99 -19.81
N THR A 240 -5.14 -9.13 -18.79
CA THR A 240 -5.87 -8.01 -18.16
C THR A 240 -5.30 -7.60 -16.81
N LEU A 241 -4.98 -8.54 -15.93
CA LEU A 241 -4.49 -8.25 -14.56
C LEU A 241 -3.05 -8.69 -14.36
N SER A 242 -2.52 -9.57 -15.22
CA SER A 242 -1.13 -10.05 -15.19
C SER A 242 -0.43 -9.80 -16.53
N MET A 243 -0.76 -8.69 -17.20
CA MET A 243 -0.30 -8.31 -18.54
C MET A 243 1.23 -8.31 -18.74
N PHE A 244 2.03 -8.28 -17.69
CA PHE A 244 3.49 -8.36 -17.77
C PHE A 244 4.00 -9.81 -17.83
N THR A 245 3.31 -10.76 -17.20
CA THR A 245 3.67 -12.19 -17.28
C THR A 245 3.14 -12.84 -18.55
N SER A 246 1.98 -12.42 -19.05
CA SER A 246 1.39 -12.96 -20.28
C SER A 246 2.03 -12.41 -21.57
N CYS A 247 2.88 -11.39 -21.49
CA CYS A 247 3.47 -10.73 -22.65
C CYS A 247 4.90 -11.21 -22.90
N GLN A 248 5.09 -12.07 -23.89
CA GLN A 248 6.41 -12.63 -24.23
C GLN A 248 7.44 -11.53 -24.55
N ARG A 249 7.11 -10.61 -25.46
CA ARG A 249 7.96 -9.48 -25.82
C ARG A 249 8.38 -8.65 -24.61
N TRP A 250 7.45 -8.35 -23.69
CA TRP A 250 7.79 -7.60 -22.48
C TRP A 250 8.79 -8.36 -21.61
N ASN A 251 8.57 -9.67 -21.42
CA ASN A 251 9.47 -10.49 -20.61
C ASN A 251 10.90 -10.49 -21.18
N GLU A 252 11.06 -10.53 -22.50
CA GLU A 252 12.38 -10.60 -23.12
C GLU A 252 13.05 -9.22 -23.25
N THR A 253 12.31 -8.18 -23.63
CA THR A 253 12.90 -6.86 -23.97
C THR A 253 12.82 -5.83 -22.85
N VAL A 254 12.02 -6.06 -21.82
CA VAL A 254 11.84 -5.12 -20.70
C VAL A 254 12.30 -5.72 -19.39
N ASN A 255 11.96 -6.97 -19.12
CA ASN A 255 12.31 -7.64 -17.87
C ASN A 255 13.69 -8.31 -17.92
N THR A 256 14.00 -9.03 -19.01
CA THR A 256 15.24 -9.80 -19.13
C THR A 256 16.37 -9.00 -19.75
N ASN A 257 16.14 -8.37 -20.92
CA ASN A 257 17.18 -7.65 -21.66
C ASN A 257 16.78 -6.18 -21.84
N ASN A 258 17.13 -5.34 -20.87
CA ASN A 258 16.82 -3.91 -20.91
C ASN A 258 18.10 -3.06 -20.75
N PRO A 259 18.84 -2.79 -21.85
CA PRO A 259 20.11 -2.07 -21.79
C PRO A 259 19.99 -0.68 -21.17
N SER A 260 18.89 0.03 -21.43
CA SER A 260 18.63 1.36 -20.88
C SER A 260 18.52 1.31 -19.36
N ARG A 261 17.78 0.34 -18.82
CA ARG A 261 17.69 0.10 -17.38
C ARG A 261 19.07 -0.24 -16.80
N ASP A 262 19.76 -1.20 -17.41
CA ASP A 262 21.00 -1.75 -16.87
C ASP A 262 22.11 -0.69 -16.83
N GLU A 263 22.18 0.18 -17.83
CA GLU A 263 23.05 1.35 -17.84
C GLU A 263 22.75 2.29 -16.65
N GLN A 264 21.48 2.64 -16.43
CA GLN A 264 21.11 3.54 -15.35
C GLN A 264 21.35 2.92 -13.96
N ILE A 265 21.06 1.64 -13.80
CA ILE A 265 21.31 0.89 -12.56
C ILE A 265 22.82 0.82 -12.26
N TYR A 266 23.64 0.51 -13.26
CA TYR A 266 25.10 0.49 -13.13
C TYR A 266 25.65 1.87 -12.76
N LEU A 267 25.19 2.92 -13.45
CA LEU A 267 25.58 4.30 -13.17
C LEU A 267 25.21 4.71 -11.74
N TYR A 268 23.99 4.40 -11.30
CA TYR A 268 23.52 4.73 -9.96
C TYR A 268 24.27 3.96 -8.87
N GLY A 269 24.52 2.67 -9.11
CA GLY A 269 25.29 1.80 -8.22
C GLY A 269 26.69 2.36 -7.94
N ASN A 270 27.39 2.76 -9.00
CA ASN A 270 28.75 3.32 -8.87
C ASN A 270 28.77 4.73 -8.28
N LYS A 271 27.89 5.62 -8.73
CA LYS A 271 27.90 7.03 -8.33
C LYS A 271 27.36 7.25 -6.92
N THR A 272 26.32 6.50 -6.54
CA THR A 272 25.52 6.78 -5.34
C THR A 272 25.60 5.67 -4.30
N LEU A 273 25.42 4.41 -4.69
CA LEU A 273 25.40 3.31 -3.72
C LEU A 273 26.80 2.95 -3.20
N ALA A 274 27.82 2.99 -4.06
CA ALA A 274 29.18 2.63 -3.67
C ALA A 274 29.77 3.53 -2.56
N PRO A 275 29.57 4.86 -2.55
CA PRO A 275 29.93 5.70 -1.41
C PRO A 275 29.22 5.31 -0.09
N ILE A 276 27.92 4.96 -0.15
CA ILE A 276 27.14 4.53 1.02
C ILE A 276 27.69 3.22 1.56
N ALA A 277 27.89 2.22 0.69
CA ALA A 277 28.44 0.93 1.07
C ALA A 277 29.85 1.06 1.67
N LYS A 278 30.69 1.94 1.10
CA LYS A 278 32.02 2.26 1.64
C LYS A 278 31.94 2.87 3.03
N ARG A 279 31.00 3.80 3.28
CA ARG A 279 30.76 4.37 4.60
C ARG A 279 30.35 3.29 5.60
N ILE A 280 29.32 2.52 5.30
CA ILE A 280 28.82 1.44 6.18
C ILE A 280 29.92 0.44 6.49
N SER A 281 30.73 0.07 5.49
CA SER A 281 31.85 -0.85 5.69
C SER A 281 32.89 -0.30 6.66
N LYS A 282 33.19 0.99 6.55
CA LYS A 282 34.14 1.68 7.43
C LYS A 282 33.60 1.79 8.86
N ASP A 283 32.37 2.27 9.00
CA ASP A 283 31.75 2.57 10.31
C ASP A 283 31.55 1.30 11.15
N TYR A 284 31.29 0.16 10.49
CA TYR A 284 31.01 -1.12 11.14
C TYR A 284 32.12 -2.17 10.97
N HIS A 285 33.29 -1.76 10.46
CA HIS A 285 34.46 -2.63 10.28
C HIS A 285 34.16 -3.92 9.49
N ILE A 286 33.36 -3.82 8.43
CA ILE A 286 32.98 -4.95 7.57
C ILE A 286 34.11 -5.25 6.58
N SER A 287 34.53 -6.52 6.51
CA SER A 287 35.55 -7.00 5.58
C SER A 287 35.16 -8.38 5.01
N PRO A 288 35.14 -8.56 3.66
CA PRO A 288 35.40 -7.56 2.62
C PRO A 288 34.37 -6.42 2.61
N PRO A 289 34.64 -5.27 1.95
CA PRO A 289 33.68 -4.17 1.88
C PRO A 289 32.30 -4.62 1.39
N LEU A 290 31.25 -4.04 1.97
CA LEU A 290 29.86 -4.28 1.60
C LEU A 290 29.65 -4.04 0.10
N ASP A 291 28.98 -4.98 -0.56
CA ASP A 291 28.56 -4.83 -1.94
C ASP A 291 27.58 -3.64 -2.06
N PRO A 292 27.85 -2.64 -2.91
CA PRO A 292 26.92 -1.53 -3.19
C PRO A 292 25.48 -1.97 -3.51
N LEU A 293 25.30 -3.11 -4.18
CA LEU A 293 23.98 -3.63 -4.55
C LEU A 293 23.18 -4.19 -3.36
N LEU A 294 23.82 -4.43 -2.20
CA LEU A 294 23.13 -4.79 -0.97
C LEU A 294 22.52 -3.59 -0.22
N VAL A 295 22.95 -2.36 -0.52
CA VAL A 295 22.45 -1.14 0.14
C VAL A 295 20.93 -0.94 -0.08
N PRO A 296 20.37 -1.06 -1.30
CA PRO A 296 18.93 -1.02 -1.51
C PRO A 296 18.18 -2.11 -0.73
N PHE A 297 18.78 -3.28 -0.53
CA PHE A 297 18.18 -4.34 0.28
C PHE A 297 18.25 -4.07 1.78
N MET A 298 19.20 -3.28 2.28
CA MET A 298 19.16 -2.79 3.67
C MET A 298 17.94 -1.90 3.89
N PHE A 299 17.63 -1.01 2.93
CA PHE A 299 16.39 -0.23 2.94
C PHE A 299 15.15 -1.14 2.89
N THR A 300 15.15 -2.13 1.98
CA THR A 300 14.04 -3.09 1.89
C THR A 300 13.86 -3.89 3.21
N ASN A 301 14.95 -4.29 3.86
CA ASN A 301 14.90 -5.00 5.14
C ASN A 301 14.34 -4.10 6.26
N CYS A 302 14.79 -2.84 6.30
CA CYS A 302 14.21 -1.80 7.15
C CYS A 302 12.68 -1.70 6.99
N GLN A 303 12.20 -1.61 5.75
CA GLN A 303 10.77 -1.55 5.45
C GLN A 303 10.00 -2.77 5.98
N TYR A 304 10.49 -4.00 5.77
CA TYR A 304 9.81 -5.19 6.31
C TYR A 304 9.91 -5.30 7.83
N TRP A 305 11.00 -4.84 8.45
CA TRP A 305 11.12 -4.82 9.91
C TRP A 305 10.15 -3.84 10.57
N LEU A 306 10.00 -2.66 9.98
CA LEU A 306 8.96 -1.71 10.38
C LEU A 306 7.58 -2.35 10.21
N THR A 307 7.32 -2.94 9.05
CA THR A 307 6.02 -3.49 8.71
C THR A 307 5.59 -4.66 9.61
N VAL A 308 6.51 -5.60 9.86
CA VAL A 308 6.20 -6.87 10.54
C VAL A 308 6.43 -6.79 12.04
N TYR A 309 7.42 -6.02 12.49
CA TYR A 309 7.83 -5.95 13.89
C TYR A 309 7.65 -4.56 14.51
N ASN A 310 7.23 -3.55 13.75
CA ASN A 310 7.15 -2.16 14.20
C ASN A 310 8.48 -1.64 14.78
N ARG A 311 9.59 -1.99 14.14
CA ARG A 311 10.96 -1.65 14.58
C ARG A 311 11.71 -0.83 13.54
N THR A 312 12.25 0.31 13.99
CA THR A 312 13.14 1.20 13.20
C THR A 312 14.57 1.22 13.74
N ASP A 313 14.81 0.61 14.89
CA ASP A 313 16.11 0.54 15.58
C ASP A 313 17.03 -0.59 15.05
N ALA A 314 16.58 -1.33 14.03
CA ALA A 314 17.36 -2.36 13.34
C ALA A 314 17.98 -1.82 12.03
N TRP A 315 17.70 -2.43 10.88
CA TRP A 315 18.25 -2.06 9.56
C TRP A 315 18.10 -0.57 9.20
N CYS A 316 17.00 0.09 9.60
CA CYS A 316 16.80 1.50 9.32
C CYS A 316 17.87 2.39 9.98
N SER A 317 18.33 2.01 11.18
CA SER A 317 19.31 2.80 11.94
C SER A 317 20.69 2.86 11.30
N LEU A 318 20.98 1.97 10.34
CA LEU A 318 22.25 1.92 9.63
C LEU A 318 22.35 2.97 8.49
N LEU A 319 21.23 3.58 8.12
CA LEU A 319 21.10 4.53 7.01
C LEU A 319 20.64 5.89 7.54
N SER A 320 21.32 6.96 7.15
CA SER A 320 20.81 8.32 7.40
C SER A 320 19.51 8.58 6.61
N PRO A 321 18.69 9.58 6.99
CA PRO A 321 17.49 9.93 6.22
C PRO A 321 17.73 10.17 4.73
N LYS A 322 18.86 10.81 4.39
CA LYS A 322 19.31 11.00 3.01
C LYS A 322 19.60 9.66 2.32
N GLU A 323 20.29 8.75 3.00
CA GLU A 323 20.65 7.44 2.44
C GLU A 323 19.45 6.51 2.31
N LEU A 324 18.43 6.63 3.17
CA LEU A 324 17.15 5.92 3.00
C LEU A 324 16.49 6.32 1.67
N LEU A 325 16.42 7.63 1.38
CA LEU A 325 15.86 8.13 0.12
C LEU A 325 16.69 7.70 -1.10
N LEU A 326 18.02 7.75 -1.01
CA LEU A 326 18.90 7.29 -2.10
C LEU A 326 18.77 5.77 -2.31
N SER A 327 18.72 4.99 -1.23
CA SER A 327 18.53 3.54 -1.31
C SER A 327 17.16 3.17 -1.89
N ARG A 328 16.11 3.94 -1.58
CA ARG A 328 14.78 3.79 -2.18
C ARG A 328 14.79 4.11 -3.67
N TYR A 329 15.43 5.20 -4.07
CA TYR A 329 15.43 5.66 -5.46
C TYR A 329 16.02 4.61 -6.43
N TYR A 330 16.91 3.73 -5.98
CA TYR A 330 17.33 2.58 -6.76
C TYR A 330 16.14 1.74 -7.26
N TRP A 331 15.15 1.47 -6.39
CA TRP A 331 13.95 0.74 -6.74
C TRP A 331 13.00 1.56 -7.61
N ASP A 332 12.88 2.86 -7.36
CA ASP A 332 12.10 3.75 -8.26
C ASP A 332 12.67 3.74 -9.68
N LEU A 333 14.00 3.76 -9.81
CA LEU A 333 14.70 3.66 -11.07
C LEU A 333 14.45 2.30 -11.75
N ASP A 334 14.59 1.19 -11.03
CA ASP A 334 14.26 -0.15 -11.52
C ASP A 334 12.84 -0.23 -12.09
N PHE A 335 11.86 0.21 -11.30
CA PHE A 335 10.44 0.13 -11.65
C PHE A 335 10.06 1.10 -12.76
N TYR A 336 10.68 2.28 -12.82
CA TYR A 336 10.45 3.23 -13.91
C TYR A 336 10.75 2.61 -15.28
N TYR A 337 11.87 1.90 -15.40
CA TYR A 337 12.25 1.23 -16.65
C TYR A 337 11.48 -0.05 -16.91
N ARG A 338 11.07 -0.78 -15.86
CA ARG A 338 10.33 -2.04 -16.05
C ARG A 338 8.84 -1.83 -16.30
N LEU A 339 8.21 -0.87 -15.63
CA LEU A 339 6.74 -0.80 -15.50
C LEU A 339 6.11 0.50 -16.00
N SER A 340 6.92 1.53 -16.20
CA SER A 340 6.43 2.86 -16.55
C SER A 340 7.14 3.41 -17.80
N TYR A 341 7.29 4.74 -17.88
CA TYR A 341 7.75 5.48 -19.05
C TYR A 341 9.18 5.20 -19.49
N GLY A 342 9.99 4.46 -18.71
CA GLY A 342 11.33 4.06 -19.13
C GLY A 342 11.34 2.99 -20.23
N SER A 343 10.21 2.31 -20.48
CA SER A 343 10.05 1.38 -21.61
C SER A 343 8.82 1.74 -22.45
N PRO A 344 8.98 2.06 -23.75
CA PRO A 344 7.86 2.46 -24.62
C PRO A 344 6.71 1.44 -24.71
N LEU A 345 7.00 0.15 -24.56
CA LEU A 345 6.00 -0.92 -24.56
C LEU A 345 4.94 -0.75 -23.44
N ASN A 346 5.35 -0.22 -22.28
CA ASN A 346 4.46 -0.02 -21.13
C ASN A 346 3.39 1.05 -21.38
N LEU A 347 3.54 1.89 -22.42
CA LEU A 347 2.52 2.86 -22.83
C LEU A 347 1.29 2.19 -23.47
N GLN A 348 1.39 0.91 -23.84
CA GLN A 348 0.36 0.17 -24.55
C GLN A 348 -0.08 -1.12 -23.84
N ILE A 349 0.77 -1.72 -23.00
CA ILE A 349 0.53 -3.06 -22.44
C ILE A 349 -0.76 -3.18 -21.59
N GLY A 350 -1.25 -2.07 -21.03
CA GLY A 350 -2.52 -2.03 -20.29
C GLY A 350 -3.78 -2.00 -21.16
N CYS A 351 -3.65 -2.06 -22.48
CA CYS A 351 -4.76 -1.82 -23.41
C CYS A 351 -5.92 -2.83 -23.28
N ARG A 352 -5.65 -4.10 -22.94
CA ARG A 352 -6.70 -5.11 -22.70
C ARG A 352 -7.58 -4.76 -21.51
N TYR A 353 -6.98 -4.31 -20.41
CA TYR A 353 -7.71 -3.81 -19.25
C TYR A 353 -8.58 -2.60 -19.61
N ILE A 354 -8.01 -1.64 -20.34
CA ILE A 354 -8.73 -0.44 -20.79
C ILE A 354 -9.89 -0.79 -21.73
N THR A 355 -9.68 -1.74 -22.64
CA THR A 355 -10.72 -2.25 -23.54
C THR A 355 -11.85 -2.89 -22.76
N GLN A 356 -11.53 -3.71 -21.75
CA GLN A 356 -12.52 -4.33 -20.88
C GLN A 356 -13.31 -3.30 -20.07
N LEU A 357 -12.65 -2.26 -19.54
CA LEU A 357 -13.32 -1.14 -18.87
C LEU A 357 -14.33 -0.47 -19.79
N VAL A 358 -13.92 -0.12 -21.01
CA VAL A 358 -14.80 0.55 -21.99
C VAL A 358 -15.98 -0.35 -22.36
N ASN A 359 -15.72 -1.61 -22.70
CA ASN A 359 -16.77 -2.58 -23.07
C ASN A 359 -17.75 -2.83 -21.92
N GLY A 360 -17.27 -2.92 -20.67
CA GLY A 360 -18.13 -3.10 -19.49
C GLY A 360 -19.06 -1.91 -19.28
N VAL A 361 -18.53 -0.69 -19.38
CA VAL A 361 -19.32 0.53 -19.24
C VAL A 361 -20.33 0.67 -20.38
N GLU A 362 -19.92 0.47 -21.63
CA GLU A 362 -20.82 0.53 -22.78
C GLU A 362 -21.89 -0.55 -22.75
N GLY A 363 -21.53 -1.77 -22.34
CA GLY A 363 -22.48 -2.86 -22.13
C GLY A 363 -23.59 -2.47 -21.17
N TYR A 364 -23.26 -1.82 -20.05
CA TYR A 364 -24.25 -1.30 -19.12
C TYR A 364 -25.07 -0.14 -19.71
N LEU A 365 -24.42 0.85 -20.34
CA LEU A 365 -25.08 2.02 -20.90
C LEU A 365 -26.08 1.68 -22.01
N TYR A 366 -25.79 0.65 -22.81
CA TYR A 366 -26.63 0.19 -23.91
C TYR A 366 -27.64 -0.90 -23.50
N GLY A 367 -27.66 -1.31 -22.23
CA GLY A 367 -28.60 -2.32 -21.73
C GLY A 367 -28.25 -3.76 -22.10
N ASN A 368 -27.02 -4.01 -22.55
CA ASN A 368 -26.50 -5.34 -22.86
C ASN A 368 -25.89 -6.06 -21.64
N SER A 369 -25.73 -5.35 -20.52
CA SER A 369 -25.18 -5.88 -19.27
C SER A 369 -25.90 -5.28 -18.06
N THR A 370 -26.05 -6.10 -17.01
CA THR A 370 -26.56 -5.69 -15.70
C THR A 370 -25.45 -5.44 -14.68
N VAL A 371 -24.18 -5.54 -15.08
CA VAL A 371 -23.03 -5.34 -14.19
C VAL A 371 -22.93 -3.86 -13.79
N ILE A 372 -23.07 -3.58 -12.49
CA ILE A 372 -22.93 -2.23 -11.93
C ILE A 372 -21.58 -2.02 -11.25
N ALA A 373 -20.92 -3.11 -10.84
CA ALA A 373 -19.61 -3.08 -10.18
C ALA A 373 -18.72 -4.24 -10.66
N ASP A 374 -17.49 -3.90 -11.03
CA ASP A 374 -16.44 -4.84 -11.44
C ASP A 374 -15.21 -4.60 -10.54
N LEU A 375 -14.98 -5.52 -9.61
CA LEU A 375 -14.02 -5.38 -8.51
C LEU A 375 -12.87 -6.36 -8.73
N LYS A 376 -11.67 -5.83 -8.92
CA LYS A 376 -10.50 -6.60 -9.34
C LYS A 376 -9.35 -6.42 -8.40
N ASN A 377 -8.64 -7.49 -8.07
CA ASN A 377 -7.43 -7.42 -7.27
C ASN A 377 -6.23 -8.02 -8.00
N ALA A 378 -5.18 -7.23 -8.11
CA ALA A 378 -3.97 -7.53 -8.87
C ALA A 378 -2.73 -7.07 -8.10
N HIS A 379 -1.70 -6.64 -8.83
CA HIS A 379 -0.40 -6.23 -8.30
C HIS A 379 -0.20 -4.74 -8.50
N GLY A 380 0.69 -4.14 -7.69
CA GLY A 380 1.11 -2.75 -7.91
C GLY A 380 1.65 -2.53 -9.32
N PHE A 381 2.30 -3.56 -9.89
CA PHE A 381 2.80 -3.55 -11.27
C PHE A 381 1.71 -3.37 -12.30
N SER A 382 0.63 -4.14 -12.18
CA SER A 382 -0.54 -4.05 -13.06
C SER A 382 -1.14 -2.65 -13.00
N MET A 383 -1.25 -2.08 -11.79
CA MET A 383 -1.71 -0.71 -11.58
C MET A 383 -0.81 0.31 -12.30
N THR A 384 0.50 0.24 -12.07
CA THR A 384 1.48 1.14 -12.70
C THR A 384 1.40 1.09 -14.22
N MET A 385 1.26 -0.11 -14.81
CA MET A 385 1.14 -0.27 -16.26
C MET A 385 -0.17 0.29 -16.82
N ILE A 386 -1.29 0.08 -16.13
CA ILE A 386 -2.59 0.65 -16.51
C ILE A 386 -2.53 2.18 -16.45
N LEU A 387 -1.99 2.74 -15.38
CA LEU A 387 -1.85 4.19 -15.21
C LEU A 387 -0.89 4.81 -16.24
N THR A 388 0.21 4.12 -16.54
CA THR A 388 1.16 4.51 -17.61
C THR A 388 0.47 4.48 -18.98
N THR A 389 -0.34 3.44 -19.25
CA THR A 389 -1.14 3.33 -20.49
C THR A 389 -2.15 4.49 -20.61
N LEU A 390 -2.76 4.90 -19.51
CA LEU A 390 -3.63 6.09 -19.43
C LEU A 390 -2.89 7.42 -19.61
N GLY A 391 -1.56 7.42 -19.60
CA GLY A 391 -0.75 8.63 -19.71
C GLY A 391 -0.61 9.42 -18.39
N LEU A 392 -0.92 8.80 -17.25
CA LEU A 392 -0.82 9.40 -15.93
C LEU A 392 0.56 9.25 -15.31
N PHE A 393 0.93 10.16 -14.41
CA PHE A 393 2.13 10.05 -13.56
C PHE A 393 3.47 10.12 -14.32
N LYS A 394 3.51 10.93 -15.38
CA LYS A 394 4.74 11.23 -16.11
C LYS A 394 5.45 12.41 -15.45
N ASN A 395 6.69 12.21 -15.01
CA ASN A 395 7.55 13.32 -14.54
C ASN A 395 7.93 14.25 -15.70
N GLU A 396 8.34 15.48 -15.34
CA GLU A 396 8.90 16.47 -16.27
C GLU A 396 10.14 15.93 -17.00
N TYR A 397 10.99 15.17 -16.30
CA TYR A 397 12.18 14.53 -16.82
C TYR A 397 12.23 13.04 -16.42
N PRO A 398 12.91 12.17 -17.21
CA PRO A 398 13.00 10.75 -16.90
C PRO A 398 13.81 10.50 -15.62
N LEU A 399 13.52 9.40 -14.93
CA LEU A 399 14.37 8.91 -13.85
C LEU A 399 15.67 8.36 -14.44
N THR A 400 16.81 8.86 -13.96
CA THR A 400 18.14 8.44 -14.40
C THR A 400 19.05 8.16 -13.20
N GLY A 401 20.12 7.38 -13.43
CA GLY A 401 21.12 7.06 -12.42
C GLY A 401 22.04 8.22 -12.04
N ASN A 402 21.97 9.35 -12.74
CA ASN A 402 22.82 10.51 -12.50
C ASN A 402 22.14 11.70 -11.82
N LEU A 403 20.83 11.62 -11.52
CA LEU A 403 20.12 12.69 -10.81
C LEU A 403 20.82 13.08 -9.50
N THR A 404 20.80 14.37 -9.19
CA THR A 404 21.24 14.87 -7.89
C THR A 404 20.23 14.49 -6.80
N PHE A 405 20.64 14.57 -5.54
CA PHE A 405 19.72 14.33 -4.42
C PHE A 405 18.52 15.27 -4.44
N GLU A 406 18.73 16.55 -4.74
CA GLU A 406 17.65 17.55 -4.87
C GLU A 406 16.67 17.19 -6.00
N GLN A 407 17.19 16.77 -7.16
CA GLN A 407 16.36 16.29 -8.26
C GLN A 407 15.54 15.06 -7.89
N ILE A 408 16.12 14.11 -7.14
CA ILE A 408 15.40 12.92 -6.64
C ILE A 408 14.27 13.32 -5.68
N GLN A 409 14.52 14.25 -4.76
CA GLN A 409 13.51 14.72 -3.80
C GLN A 409 12.32 15.40 -4.51
N ASN A 410 12.62 16.17 -5.55
CA ASN A 410 11.64 16.95 -6.31
C ASN A 410 10.84 16.15 -7.35
N LEU A 411 11.16 14.86 -7.58
CA LEU A 411 10.34 14.00 -8.44
C LEU A 411 8.92 13.89 -7.88
N GLU A 412 7.92 14.34 -8.64
CA GLU A 412 6.52 14.23 -8.23
C GLU A 412 6.06 12.77 -8.23
N TYR A 413 6.48 12.02 -9.25
CA TYR A 413 5.97 10.69 -9.55
C TYR A 413 7.08 9.64 -9.42
N THR A 414 7.01 8.88 -8.33
CA THR A 414 7.85 7.71 -8.09
C THR A 414 6.93 6.57 -7.67
N GLU A 415 7.44 5.33 -7.71
CA GLU A 415 6.61 4.18 -7.36
C GLU A 415 6.03 4.36 -5.94
N TYR A 416 6.86 4.81 -5.01
CA TYR A 416 6.47 4.98 -3.60
C TYR A 416 5.50 6.11 -3.30
N LYS A 417 5.50 7.16 -4.13
CA LYS A 417 4.60 8.31 -3.95
C LYS A 417 3.22 8.05 -4.55
N ILE A 418 3.10 7.06 -5.42
CA ILE A 418 1.90 6.83 -6.23
C ILE A 418 1.21 5.54 -5.81
N ILE A 419 1.92 4.42 -5.93
CA ILE A 419 1.36 3.09 -5.67
C ILE A 419 1.91 2.61 -4.35
N HIS A 420 1.20 2.96 -3.29
CA HIS A 420 1.42 2.32 -2.01
C HIS A 420 0.99 0.85 -2.14
N TRP A 421 1.59 -0.02 -1.36
CA TRP A 421 0.85 -1.25 -1.08
C TRP A 421 -0.49 -0.81 -0.51
N SER A 422 -1.58 -1.40 -0.97
CA SER A 422 -2.95 -1.01 -0.64
C SER A 422 -3.63 -0.16 -1.66
N SER A 423 -2.90 0.27 -2.67
CA SER A 423 -3.50 1.24 -3.55
C SER A 423 -4.74 0.69 -4.24
N THR A 424 -5.73 1.56 -4.38
CA THR A 424 -7.00 1.29 -5.05
C THR A 424 -7.20 2.32 -6.14
N ILE A 425 -7.39 1.87 -7.38
CA ILE A 425 -7.86 2.74 -8.46
C ILE A 425 -9.38 2.61 -8.56
N TYR A 426 -10.10 3.72 -8.52
CA TYR A 426 -11.53 3.81 -8.80
C TYR A 426 -11.75 4.43 -10.17
N PHE A 427 -12.46 3.71 -11.03
CA PHE A 427 -13.06 4.25 -12.25
C PHE A 427 -14.55 4.50 -11.97
N GLU A 428 -14.88 5.73 -11.61
CA GLU A 428 -16.25 6.17 -11.31
C GLU A 428 -16.94 6.59 -12.61
N ILE A 429 -18.15 6.08 -12.85
CA ILE A 429 -18.97 6.41 -14.01
C ILE A 429 -20.21 7.17 -13.54
N TYR A 430 -20.38 8.39 -14.05
CA TYR A 430 -21.50 9.26 -13.74
C TYR A 430 -22.43 9.35 -14.93
N LYS A 431 -23.68 8.98 -14.74
CA LYS A 431 -24.77 9.24 -15.69
C LYS A 431 -25.56 10.46 -15.22
N CYS A 432 -25.41 11.56 -15.95
CA CYS A 432 -26.09 12.82 -15.68
C CYS A 432 -27.37 12.95 -16.51
N SER A 433 -28.18 13.97 -16.23
CA SER A 433 -29.34 14.35 -17.05
C SER A 433 -28.95 14.55 -18.52
N GLY A 434 -29.84 14.25 -19.45
CA GLY A 434 -29.59 14.44 -20.89
C GLY A 434 -28.64 13.43 -21.54
N ASN A 435 -28.51 12.22 -20.96
CA ASN A 435 -27.62 11.15 -21.44
C ASN A 435 -26.12 11.51 -21.46
N HIS A 436 -25.70 12.54 -20.72
CA HIS A 436 -24.29 12.85 -20.56
C HIS A 436 -23.63 11.85 -19.60
N VAL A 437 -22.54 11.24 -20.05
CA VAL A 437 -21.77 10.27 -19.26
C VAL A 437 -20.37 10.81 -19.03
N TYR A 438 -19.90 10.71 -17.78
CA TYR A 438 -18.56 11.13 -17.39
C TYR A 438 -17.83 10.00 -16.66
N ILE A 439 -16.52 9.96 -16.83
CA ILE A 439 -15.61 9.13 -16.06
C ILE A 439 -14.72 10.01 -15.17
N ARG A 440 -14.49 9.56 -13.94
CA ARG A 440 -13.52 10.14 -13.00
C ARG A 440 -12.62 9.04 -12.47
N ILE A 441 -11.32 9.30 -12.43
CA ILE A 441 -10.31 8.36 -11.93
C ILE A 441 -9.82 8.85 -10.58
N LEU A 442 -9.79 7.95 -9.60
CA LEU A 442 -9.19 8.20 -8.30
C LEU A 442 -8.18 7.11 -8.01
N LEU A 443 -7.07 7.49 -7.40
CA LEU A 443 -6.12 6.57 -6.79
C LEU A 443 -6.10 6.90 -5.30
N ASP A 444 -6.42 5.92 -4.46
CA ASP A 444 -6.53 6.08 -3.01
C ASP A 444 -7.48 7.21 -2.60
N PHE A 445 -8.62 7.26 -3.28
CA PHE A 445 -9.66 8.30 -3.15
C PHE A 445 -9.20 9.73 -3.50
N LYS A 446 -7.97 9.93 -3.97
CA LYS A 446 -7.46 11.21 -4.50
C LYS A 446 -7.73 11.25 -6.02
N PRO A 447 -8.39 12.29 -6.55
CA PRO A 447 -8.70 12.38 -7.98
C PRO A 447 -7.45 12.69 -8.82
N PHE A 448 -7.41 12.15 -10.04
CA PHE A 448 -6.35 12.44 -11.02
C PHE A 448 -6.92 12.79 -12.39
N TYR A 449 -6.18 13.62 -13.11
CA TYR A 449 -6.58 14.15 -14.41
C TYR A 449 -5.93 13.37 -15.54
N ILE A 450 -6.74 12.74 -16.38
CA ILE A 450 -6.26 12.18 -17.64
C ILE A 450 -5.76 13.34 -18.51
N PRO A 451 -4.56 13.28 -19.11
CA PRO A 451 -4.10 14.35 -19.99
C PRO A 451 -5.13 14.68 -21.07
N GLY A 452 -5.53 15.94 -21.15
CA GLY A 452 -6.58 16.41 -22.05
C GLY A 452 -8.01 16.37 -21.47
N CYS A 453 -8.22 15.89 -20.25
CA CYS A 453 -9.48 15.91 -19.51
C CYS A 453 -9.44 16.89 -18.31
N GLY A 454 -10.61 17.30 -17.82
CA GLY A 454 -10.77 17.81 -16.45
C GLY A 454 -10.95 16.66 -15.45
N GLU A 455 -11.34 16.95 -14.20
CA GLU A 455 -11.56 15.91 -13.16
C GLU A 455 -12.60 14.88 -13.61
N TYR A 456 -13.68 15.38 -14.20
CA TYR A 456 -14.73 14.57 -14.84
C TYR A 456 -14.53 14.64 -16.35
N CYS A 457 -14.11 13.54 -16.96
CA CYS A 457 -13.93 13.46 -18.39
C CYS A 457 -15.20 12.96 -19.07
N GLU A 458 -15.68 13.68 -20.09
CA GLU A 458 -16.80 13.20 -20.91
C GLU A 458 -16.43 11.87 -21.58
N TRP A 459 -17.36 10.91 -21.57
CA TRP A 459 -17.09 9.52 -21.94
C TRP A 459 -16.54 9.37 -23.37
N ASN A 460 -17.09 10.08 -24.35
CA ASN A 460 -16.59 10.00 -25.72
C ASN A 460 -15.23 10.68 -25.88
N LYS A 461 -14.98 11.79 -25.17
CA LYS A 461 -13.67 12.43 -25.10
C LYS A 461 -12.63 11.49 -24.49
N PHE A 462 -12.95 10.80 -23.40
CA PHE A 462 -12.09 9.78 -22.79
C PHE A 462 -11.71 8.70 -23.80
N LYS A 463 -12.68 8.10 -24.49
CA LYS A 463 -12.41 7.11 -25.54
C LYS A 463 -11.55 7.68 -26.67
N LYS A 464 -11.81 8.90 -27.12
CA LYS A 464 -11.04 9.57 -28.17
C LYS A 464 -9.58 9.80 -27.76
N ILE A 465 -9.32 10.17 -26.50
CA ILE A 465 -7.95 10.36 -25.97
C ILE A 465 -7.20 9.03 -25.94
N LEU A 466 -7.88 7.94 -25.60
CA LEU A 466 -7.25 6.62 -25.54
C LEU A 466 -6.99 6.02 -26.91
N GLY A 467 -7.83 6.33 -27.91
CA GLY A 467 -7.58 5.96 -29.31
C GLY A 467 -7.35 4.46 -29.50
N ASP A 468 -6.20 4.11 -30.06
CA ASP A 468 -5.75 2.73 -30.35
C ASP A 468 -5.45 1.88 -29.11
N LYS A 469 -5.42 2.49 -27.91
CA LYS A 469 -5.35 1.75 -26.64
C LYS A 469 -6.66 1.06 -26.28
N ILE A 470 -7.75 1.33 -27.00
CA ILE A 470 -9.02 0.60 -26.91
C ILE A 470 -9.13 -0.33 -28.12
N GLY A 471 -9.44 -1.60 -27.88
CA GLY A 471 -9.57 -2.61 -28.94
C GLY A 471 -8.22 -3.03 -29.54
N CYS A 472 -7.15 -2.94 -28.76
CA CYS A 472 -5.81 -3.30 -29.21
C CYS A 472 -5.67 -4.78 -29.59
N ASP A 473 -4.77 -5.06 -30.53
CA ASP A 473 -4.26 -6.39 -30.84
C ASP A 473 -3.09 -6.72 -29.89
N TYR A 474 -3.43 -7.22 -28.71
CA TYR A 474 -2.47 -7.52 -27.64
C TYR A 474 -1.51 -8.64 -28.04
N GLU A 475 -2.00 -9.63 -28.78
CA GLU A 475 -1.21 -10.74 -29.30
C GLU A 475 -0.10 -10.21 -30.22
N LYS A 476 -0.44 -9.32 -31.16
CA LYS A 476 0.56 -8.67 -32.02
C LYS A 476 1.49 -7.75 -31.23
N LEU A 477 0.99 -7.04 -30.22
CA LEU A 477 1.81 -6.17 -29.37
C LEU A 477 2.86 -6.99 -28.59
N CYS A 478 2.48 -8.18 -28.13
CA CYS A 478 3.28 -9.06 -27.28
C CYS A 478 4.01 -10.19 -28.03
N ALA A 479 3.78 -10.34 -29.34
CA ALA A 479 4.54 -11.24 -30.18
C ALA A 479 6.03 -10.88 -30.13
N TYR A 480 6.88 -11.92 -30.10
CA TYR A 480 8.33 -11.79 -30.16
C TYR A 480 8.73 -10.92 -31.38
N PRO A 481 9.60 -9.91 -31.21
CA PRO A 481 9.97 -9.00 -32.29
C PRO A 481 10.77 -9.64 -33.43
#